data_AF-A0A5Q0NS57-F1
#
_entry.id   AF-A0A5Q0NS57-F1
#
_cell.length_a   1.000
_cell.length_b   1.000
_cell.length_c   1.000
_cell.angle_alpha   90.00
_cell.angle_beta   90.00
_cell.angle_gamma   90.00
#
_symmetry.space_group_name_H-M   'P 1'
#
loop_
_entity.id
_entity.type
_entity.pdbx_description
1 polymer ?
#
loop_
_entity_poly.entity_id
_entity_poly.type
_entity_poly.pdbx_seq_one_letter_code
_entity_poly.pdbx_strand_id
1 'polypeptide(L)'
;MSDTLSQTEGRPRRGSGRGGGGRRRRGGERSMVPEAEFTSYYGRPIVKASPWEADIPAYLFAGGLAAGSSLLAAGADLTGRPGLRRVGRLGALGALSFSMAALVHDLGRPSRFVNMLRVAKLTSPMSVGTWILSAYGPFAGAAAAAELVALLPPDARRGPLRLLELAGRPAGLVAAVFAPPVASYTAVLLSDTATPSWHEAYRELPFVFVGSAAAAASGLALVGAPTSETGPARRLAVGGALMELAMERRMEQSMGVTAEPLHAGRAGRLMRAARGLTLVGAAGAALSGRSRVLSALSGAALMAGSACIRFGVFEAGQASARDPKYTVVAQRQRMEREGPARHRPEDPDA
;
A
#
# COMPACT_ATOMS: atom_id res chain seq x y z
N MET A 1 61.67 -4.43 12.12
CA MET A 1 62.62 -4.26 11.00
C MET A 1 62.09 -5.07 9.84
N SER A 2 61.68 -4.56 8.69
CA SER A 2 61.45 -3.22 8.18
C SER A 2 60.57 -3.41 6.95
N ASP A 3 59.64 -2.48 6.75
CA ASP A 3 58.87 -2.30 5.52
C ASP A 3 59.76 -2.16 4.29
N THR A 4 59.29 -2.64 3.14
CA THR A 4 59.56 -2.00 1.84
C THR A 4 58.64 -2.57 0.76
N LEU A 5 57.75 -1.73 0.21
CA LEU A 5 57.19 -1.78 -1.16
C LEU A 5 56.39 -0.47 -1.34
N SER A 6 57.06 0.63 -1.70
CA SER A 6 57.11 1.17 -3.07
C SER A 6 55.72 1.52 -3.64
N GLN A 7 55.29 2.78 -3.42
CA GLN A 7 54.22 3.41 -4.18
C GLN A 7 54.80 4.45 -5.14
N THR A 8 54.48 4.24 -6.41
CA THR A 8 54.90 4.98 -7.59
C THR A 8 54.34 6.40 -7.60
N GLU A 9 55.21 7.38 -7.82
CA GLU A 9 54.87 8.80 -7.98
C GLU A 9 54.06 9.06 -9.27
N GLY A 10 52.89 9.69 -9.12
CA GLY A 10 52.13 10.33 -10.20
C GLY A 10 52.13 11.85 -10.04
N ARG A 11 52.87 12.56 -10.90
CA ARG A 11 52.96 14.03 -10.94
C ARG A 11 51.59 14.70 -11.23
N PRO A 12 51.27 15.87 -10.63
CA PRO A 12 50.10 16.64 -11.01
C PRO A 12 50.36 17.59 -12.19
N ARG A 13 49.39 17.67 -13.11
CA ARG A 13 49.35 18.64 -14.20
C ARG A 13 49.04 20.05 -13.68
N ARG A 14 49.85 21.03 -14.10
CA ARG A 14 49.61 22.47 -13.95
C ARG A 14 48.36 22.90 -14.72
N GLY A 15 47.51 23.70 -14.07
CA GLY A 15 46.50 24.54 -14.69
C GLY A 15 46.40 25.87 -13.93
N SER A 16 46.81 26.95 -14.58
CA SER A 16 46.57 28.38 -14.27
C SER A 16 45.10 28.65 -13.91
N GLY A 17 44.67 29.59 -13.07
CA GLY A 17 45.23 30.88 -12.67
C GLY A 17 44.08 31.94 -12.73
N ARG A 18 44.04 32.87 -11.75
CA ARG A 18 43.14 34.04 -11.58
C ARG A 18 41.74 33.71 -11.03
N GLY A 19 41.31 34.14 -9.84
CA GLY A 19 41.36 35.47 -9.20
C GLY A 19 39.90 35.97 -9.17
N GLY A 20 39.28 36.53 -8.14
CA GLY A 20 39.57 36.84 -6.74
C GLY A 20 38.21 37.24 -6.11
N GLY A 21 38.14 37.41 -4.78
CA GLY A 21 36.93 37.92 -4.13
C GLY A 21 36.70 37.34 -2.74
N GLY A 22 37.52 37.76 -1.77
CA GLY A 22 37.44 37.29 -0.40
C GLY A 22 36.20 37.79 0.35
N ARG A 23 35.48 36.86 0.97
CA ARG A 23 34.81 37.10 2.26
C ARG A 23 35.55 36.27 3.32
N ARG A 24 36.43 36.96 4.05
CA ARG A 24 37.16 36.43 5.20
C ARG A 24 36.18 35.99 6.29
N ARG A 25 35.90 34.69 6.39
CA ARG A 25 35.43 34.09 7.66
C ARG A 25 36.65 33.93 8.57
N ARG A 26 36.63 34.69 9.65
CA ARG A 26 37.64 34.75 10.71
C ARG A 26 37.64 33.43 11.49
N GLY A 27 38.81 32.79 11.61
CA GLY A 27 39.21 31.92 12.71
C GLY A 27 38.30 30.74 13.08
N GLY A 28 38.36 29.66 12.31
CA GLY A 28 38.05 28.31 12.79
C GLY A 28 39.14 27.39 12.24
N GLU A 29 39.73 26.55 13.09
CA GLU A 29 40.72 25.56 12.70
C GLU A 29 40.21 24.79 11.47
N ARG A 30 41.02 24.72 10.40
CA ARG A 30 40.71 23.84 9.27
C ARG A 30 40.81 22.42 9.81
N SER A 31 39.67 21.73 9.96
CA SER A 31 39.66 20.31 10.31
C SER A 31 40.54 19.56 9.31
N MET A 32 41.67 19.04 9.79
CA MET A 32 42.60 18.21 9.01
C MET A 32 42.05 16.78 8.83
N VAL A 33 40.95 16.47 9.52
CA VAL A 33 40.20 15.23 9.39
C VAL A 33 39.09 15.48 8.37
N PRO A 34 38.98 14.66 7.30
CA PRO A 34 37.82 14.68 6.42
C PRO A 34 36.55 14.61 7.26
N GLU A 35 35.50 15.36 6.90
CA GLU A 35 34.22 15.23 7.59
C GLU A 35 33.79 13.76 7.58
N ALA A 36 33.58 13.19 8.77
CA ALA A 36 33.20 11.80 8.89
C ALA A 36 31.81 11.59 8.24
N GLU A 37 31.78 10.78 7.18
CA GLU A 37 30.53 10.28 6.60
C GLU A 37 29.94 9.21 7.54
N PHE A 38 29.25 9.64 8.59
CA PHE A 38 28.54 8.73 9.49
C PHE A 38 27.36 8.09 8.77
N THR A 39 27.58 6.92 8.18
CA THR A 39 26.52 6.12 7.52
C THR A 39 25.76 5.23 8.50
N SER A 40 26.42 4.75 9.58
CA SER A 40 25.83 3.87 10.60
C SER A 40 26.69 3.72 11.85
N TYR A 41 26.10 3.25 12.96
CA TYR A 41 26.85 2.76 14.13
C TYR A 41 27.16 1.27 13.94
N TYR A 42 28.42 0.94 13.62
CA TYR A 42 28.91 -0.43 13.35
C TYR A 42 28.16 -1.20 12.25
N GLY A 43 27.52 -0.54 11.29
CA GLY A 43 26.76 -1.23 10.24
C GLY A 43 25.50 -1.94 10.74
N ARG A 44 25.09 -1.73 11.99
CA ARG A 44 23.94 -2.43 12.58
C ARG A 44 22.63 -1.69 12.31
N PRO A 45 21.52 -2.41 12.07
CA PRO A 45 20.19 -1.80 11.97
C PRO A 45 19.86 -0.98 13.23
N ILE A 46 19.36 0.24 13.04
CA ILE A 46 18.87 1.09 14.15
C ILE A 46 17.42 0.72 14.48
N VAL A 47 16.62 0.43 13.45
CA VAL A 47 15.25 -0.06 13.59
C VAL A 47 15.24 -1.56 13.38
N LYS A 48 14.51 -2.29 14.22
CA LYS A 48 14.34 -3.74 14.04
C LYS A 48 13.38 -3.99 12.88
N ALA A 49 13.81 -4.79 11.89
CA ALA A 49 12.92 -5.25 10.83
C ALA A 49 11.72 -6.00 11.40
N SER A 50 10.55 -5.82 10.78
CA SER A 50 9.33 -6.47 11.24
C SER A 50 9.44 -7.99 11.11
N PRO A 51 8.88 -8.79 12.03
CA PRO A 51 8.81 -10.24 11.90
C PRO A 51 7.80 -10.69 10.83
N TRP A 52 7.06 -9.76 10.22
CA TRP A 52 6.07 -10.07 9.20
C TRP A 52 6.65 -10.81 8.01
N GLU A 53 5.86 -11.74 7.48
CA GLU A 53 6.17 -12.53 6.30
C GLU A 53 5.20 -12.22 5.15
N ALA A 54 5.11 -13.10 4.15
CA ALA A 54 4.29 -12.93 2.95
C ALA A 54 2.78 -12.84 3.23
N ASP A 55 2.32 -13.28 4.40
CA ASP A 55 0.91 -13.22 4.80
C ASP A 55 0.41 -11.78 4.90
N ILE A 56 1.24 -10.85 5.38
CA ILE A 56 0.86 -9.45 5.51
C ILE A 56 0.57 -8.81 4.14
N PRO A 57 1.50 -8.76 3.17
CA PRO A 57 1.20 -8.18 1.86
C PRO A 57 0.07 -8.93 1.12
N ALA A 58 -0.13 -10.24 1.37
CA ALA A 58 -1.27 -10.98 0.85
C ALA A 58 -2.60 -10.52 1.46
N TYR A 59 -2.66 -10.36 2.79
CA TYR A 59 -3.77 -9.76 3.52
C TYR A 59 -4.07 -8.34 3.02
N LEU A 60 -3.04 -7.51 2.85
CA LEU A 60 -3.16 -6.14 2.35
C LEU A 60 -3.86 -6.12 0.99
N PHE A 61 -3.38 -6.93 0.05
CA PHE A 61 -3.95 -7.05 -1.30
C PHE A 61 -5.41 -7.50 -1.24
N ALA A 62 -5.69 -8.59 -0.52
CA ALA A 62 -7.01 -9.17 -0.48
C ALA A 62 -8.04 -8.27 0.23
N GLY A 63 -7.65 -7.57 1.29
CA GLY A 63 -8.49 -6.56 1.93
C GLY A 63 -8.84 -5.41 0.98
N GLY A 64 -7.87 -4.92 0.20
CA GLY A 64 -8.11 -3.92 -0.84
C GLY A 64 -9.04 -4.41 -1.95
N LEU A 65 -8.81 -5.63 -2.46
CA LEU A 65 -9.68 -6.28 -3.45
C LEU A 65 -11.11 -6.42 -2.93
N ALA A 66 -11.27 -6.80 -1.66
CA ALA A 66 -12.58 -6.93 -1.03
C ALA A 66 -13.33 -5.60 -0.98
N ALA A 67 -12.66 -4.56 -0.48
CA ALA A 67 -13.21 -3.20 -0.39
C ALA A 67 -13.67 -2.67 -1.75
N GLY A 68 -12.77 -2.69 -2.74
CA GLY A 68 -13.10 -2.19 -4.09
C GLY A 68 -14.24 -2.99 -4.73
N SER A 69 -14.30 -4.30 -4.49
CA SER A 69 -15.36 -5.16 -5.05
C SER A 69 -16.73 -4.87 -4.42
N SER A 70 -16.78 -4.59 -3.11
CA SER A 70 -18.01 -4.15 -2.44
C SER A 70 -18.51 -2.80 -2.96
N LEU A 71 -17.60 -1.83 -3.14
CA LEU A 71 -17.95 -0.51 -3.70
C LEU A 71 -18.49 -0.62 -5.13
N LEU A 72 -17.80 -1.40 -5.98
CA LEU A 72 -18.23 -1.63 -7.37
C LEU A 72 -19.56 -2.39 -7.42
N ALA A 73 -19.78 -3.36 -6.54
CA ALA A 73 -21.03 -4.11 -6.44
C ALA A 73 -22.21 -3.23 -6.03
N ALA A 74 -22.01 -2.31 -5.09
CA ALA A 74 -23.05 -1.34 -4.71
C ALA A 74 -23.43 -0.45 -5.89
N GLY A 75 -22.44 0.08 -6.62
CA GLY A 75 -22.71 0.84 -7.86
C GLY A 75 -23.45 0.00 -8.91
N ALA A 76 -23.11 -1.28 -9.05
CA ALA A 76 -23.80 -2.21 -9.95
C ALA A 76 -25.25 -2.47 -9.52
N ASP A 77 -25.52 -2.62 -8.23
CA ASP A 77 -26.86 -2.81 -7.68
C ASP A 77 -27.76 -1.59 -7.89
N LEU A 78 -27.21 -0.39 -7.66
CA LEU A 78 -27.92 0.87 -7.87
C LEU A 78 -28.25 1.14 -9.34
N THR A 79 -27.49 0.52 -10.26
CA THR A 79 -27.58 0.80 -11.70
C THR A 79 -28.07 -0.39 -12.53
N GLY A 80 -28.64 -1.42 -11.88
CA GLY A 80 -29.29 -2.54 -12.56
C GLY A 80 -28.34 -3.50 -13.30
N ARG A 81 -27.16 -3.76 -12.74
CA ARG A 81 -26.14 -4.67 -13.32
C ARG A 81 -25.96 -5.93 -12.45
N PRO A 82 -26.86 -6.92 -12.57
CA PRO A 82 -26.91 -8.05 -11.64
C PRO A 82 -25.68 -8.98 -11.73
N GLY A 83 -25.11 -9.18 -12.92
CA GLY A 83 -23.90 -10.00 -13.09
C GLY A 83 -22.68 -9.37 -12.42
N LEU A 84 -22.49 -8.06 -12.62
CA LEU A 84 -21.41 -7.29 -11.99
C LEU A 84 -21.60 -7.21 -10.47
N ARG A 85 -22.83 -7.00 -10.00
CA ARG A 85 -23.17 -6.99 -8.58
C ARG A 85 -22.81 -8.32 -7.90
N ARG A 86 -23.21 -9.44 -8.52
CA ARG A 86 -22.93 -10.78 -7.99
C ARG A 86 -21.44 -11.05 -7.89
N VAL A 87 -20.70 -10.78 -8.97
CA VAL A 87 -19.23 -10.97 -9.01
C VAL A 87 -18.55 -10.12 -7.95
N GLY A 88 -18.95 -8.86 -7.80
CA GLY A 88 -18.37 -7.97 -6.79
C GLY A 88 -18.68 -8.42 -5.36
N ARG A 89 -19.92 -8.83 -5.05
CA ARG A 89 -20.29 -9.31 -3.69
C ARG A 89 -19.61 -10.63 -3.32
N LEU A 90 -19.66 -11.63 -4.21
CA LEU A 90 -19.00 -12.92 -3.97
C LEU A 90 -17.48 -12.77 -3.95
N GLY A 91 -16.93 -11.95 -4.84
CA GLY A 91 -15.53 -11.57 -4.86
C GLY A 91 -15.08 -10.88 -3.58
N ALA A 92 -15.89 -9.96 -3.07
CA ALA A 92 -15.63 -9.27 -1.80
C ALA A 92 -15.59 -10.24 -0.61
N LEU A 93 -16.55 -11.18 -0.55
CA LEU A 93 -16.56 -12.22 0.48
C LEU A 93 -15.31 -13.10 0.38
N GLY A 94 -15.01 -13.63 -0.81
CA GLY A 94 -13.84 -14.50 -1.00
C GLY A 94 -12.53 -13.82 -0.65
N ALA A 95 -12.34 -12.57 -1.11
CA ALA A 95 -11.17 -11.78 -0.81
C ALA A 95 -11.07 -11.42 0.68
N LEU A 96 -12.19 -11.05 1.34
CA LEU A 96 -12.21 -10.80 2.78
C LEU A 96 -11.88 -12.07 3.58
N SER A 97 -12.45 -13.22 3.21
CA SER A 97 -12.16 -14.49 3.88
C SER A 97 -10.68 -14.86 3.76
N PHE A 98 -10.09 -14.72 2.58
CA PHE A 98 -8.66 -14.92 2.37
C PHE A 98 -7.82 -13.93 3.19
N SER A 99 -8.20 -12.66 3.19
CA SER A 99 -7.56 -11.60 3.99
C SER A 99 -7.56 -11.95 5.47
N MET A 100 -8.69 -12.38 6.02
CA MET A 100 -8.82 -12.79 7.42
C MET A 100 -8.01 -14.05 7.74
N ALA A 101 -7.98 -15.03 6.83
CA ALA A 101 -7.20 -16.24 7.01
C ALA A 101 -5.70 -15.95 7.08
N ALA A 102 -5.17 -15.12 6.15
CA ALA A 102 -3.78 -14.69 6.16
C ALA A 102 -3.42 -13.92 7.45
N LEU A 103 -4.30 -13.02 7.89
CA LEU A 103 -4.10 -12.27 9.13
C LEU A 103 -4.08 -13.18 10.38
N VAL A 104 -5.01 -14.14 10.47
CA VAL A 104 -5.10 -15.07 11.60
C VAL A 104 -3.90 -16.02 11.63
N HIS A 105 -3.41 -16.45 10.47
CA HIS A 105 -2.19 -17.24 10.36
C HIS A 105 -0.98 -16.47 10.90
N ASP A 106 -0.78 -15.22 10.48
CA ASP A 106 0.30 -14.34 10.98
C ASP A 106 0.21 -14.08 12.50
N LEU A 107 -1.01 -13.93 13.04
CA LEU A 107 -1.24 -13.74 14.48
C LEU A 107 -0.82 -14.95 15.35
N GLY A 108 -0.73 -16.15 14.77
CA GLY A 108 -0.35 -17.42 15.39
C GLY A 108 -1.32 -17.97 16.46
N ARG A 109 -2.23 -17.13 17.00
CA ARG A 109 -3.28 -17.54 17.95
C ARG A 109 -4.61 -16.82 17.63
N PRO A 110 -5.64 -17.54 17.13
CA PRO A 110 -6.92 -16.94 16.70
C PRO A 110 -7.65 -16.15 17.79
N SER A 111 -7.53 -16.54 19.07
CA SER A 111 -8.16 -15.84 20.19
C SER A 111 -7.68 -14.40 20.37
N ARG A 112 -6.51 -14.03 19.83
CA ARG A 112 -5.98 -12.66 19.89
C ARG A 112 -6.84 -11.67 19.12
N PHE A 113 -7.49 -12.09 18.04
CA PHE A 113 -8.37 -11.22 17.27
C PHE A 113 -9.55 -10.71 18.13
N VAL A 114 -10.17 -11.59 18.91
CA VAL A 114 -11.30 -11.22 19.79
C VAL A 114 -10.85 -10.25 20.89
N ASN A 115 -9.60 -10.33 21.33
CA ASN A 115 -9.06 -9.38 22.31
C ASN A 115 -8.91 -7.97 21.72
N MET A 116 -8.66 -7.83 20.41
CA MET A 116 -8.55 -6.54 19.75
C MET A 116 -9.89 -5.79 19.70
N LEU A 117 -11.01 -6.51 19.75
CA LEU A 117 -12.37 -5.94 19.77
C LEU A 117 -12.78 -5.35 21.12
N ARG A 118 -11.95 -5.47 22.17
CA ARG A 118 -12.26 -4.95 23.52
C ARG A 118 -11.88 -3.50 23.73
N VAL A 119 -11.01 -2.94 22.89
CA VAL A 119 -10.44 -1.60 23.07
C VAL A 119 -10.65 -0.77 21.80
N ALA A 120 -11.22 0.42 21.96
CA ALA A 120 -11.28 1.44 20.92
C ALA A 120 -10.21 2.52 21.22
N LYS A 121 -9.08 2.46 20.51
CA LYS A 121 -7.98 3.42 20.63
C LYS A 121 -7.80 4.17 19.30
N LEU A 122 -8.36 5.38 19.23
CA LEU A 122 -8.35 6.19 18.00
C LEU A 122 -6.94 6.58 17.53
N THR A 123 -5.96 6.61 18.44
CA THR A 123 -4.55 6.86 18.11
C THR A 123 -3.80 5.65 17.59
N SER A 124 -4.45 4.48 17.44
CA SER A 124 -3.83 3.26 16.92
C SER A 124 -4.53 2.81 15.63
N PRO A 125 -3.86 2.87 14.47
CA PRO A 125 -4.40 2.37 13.21
C PRO A 125 -4.82 0.90 13.26
N MET A 126 -4.15 0.09 14.08
CA MET A 126 -4.52 -1.32 14.29
C MET A 126 -5.88 -1.48 14.98
N SER A 127 -6.17 -0.66 16.00
CA SER A 127 -7.47 -0.66 16.68
C SER A 127 -8.57 -0.13 15.76
N VAL A 128 -8.34 1.02 15.11
CA VAL A 128 -9.28 1.62 14.15
C VAL A 128 -9.58 0.65 13.00
N GLY A 129 -8.56 0.01 12.44
CA GLY A 129 -8.69 -1.00 11.39
C GLY A 129 -9.55 -2.19 11.79
N THR A 130 -9.41 -2.65 13.03
CA THR A 130 -10.24 -3.74 13.57
C THR A 130 -11.72 -3.35 13.59
N TRP A 131 -12.05 -2.14 14.06
CA TRP A 131 -13.42 -1.64 14.08
C TRP A 131 -14.00 -1.40 12.69
N ILE A 132 -13.18 -0.89 11.74
CA ILE A 132 -13.55 -0.76 10.34
C ILE A 132 -13.90 -2.14 9.75
N LEU A 133 -13.06 -3.15 9.97
CA LEU A 133 -13.31 -4.51 9.49
C LEU A 133 -14.55 -5.14 10.14
N SER A 134 -14.78 -4.92 11.43
CA SER A 134 -15.98 -5.40 12.12
C SER A 134 -17.26 -4.75 11.60
N ALA A 135 -17.20 -3.48 11.21
CA ALA A 135 -18.33 -2.78 10.61
C ALA A 135 -18.51 -3.11 9.11
N TYR A 136 -17.47 -3.60 8.44
CA TYR A 136 -17.52 -3.99 7.03
C TYR A 136 -17.95 -5.46 6.83
N GLY A 137 -17.30 -6.38 7.54
CA GLY A 137 -17.33 -7.81 7.25
C GLY A 137 -18.71 -8.46 7.30
N PRO A 138 -19.51 -8.28 8.37
CA PRO A 138 -20.85 -8.83 8.46
C PRO A 138 -21.77 -8.38 7.33
N PHE A 139 -21.67 -7.11 6.92
CA PHE A 139 -22.51 -6.56 5.86
C PHE A 139 -22.07 -7.02 4.47
N ALA A 140 -20.75 -7.12 4.23
CA ALA A 140 -20.23 -7.73 3.01
C ALA A 140 -20.64 -9.21 2.90
N GLY A 141 -20.57 -9.94 4.01
CA GLY A 141 -21.02 -11.33 4.11
C GLY A 141 -22.52 -11.49 3.88
N ALA A 142 -23.36 -10.67 4.50
CA ALA A 142 -24.80 -10.68 4.29
C ALA A 142 -25.19 -10.37 2.84
N ALA A 143 -24.53 -9.37 2.23
CA ALA A 143 -24.74 -9.04 0.82
C ALA A 143 -24.37 -10.20 -0.11
N ALA A 144 -23.23 -10.86 0.13
CA ALA A 144 -22.81 -12.04 -0.62
C ALA A 144 -23.74 -13.24 -0.40
N ALA A 145 -24.17 -13.49 0.84
CA ALA A 145 -25.11 -14.56 1.16
C ALA A 145 -26.47 -14.34 0.48
N ALA A 146 -26.93 -13.09 0.35
CA ALA A 146 -28.13 -12.77 -0.42
C ALA A 146 -28.00 -13.15 -1.91
N GLU A 147 -26.80 -13.06 -2.51
CA GLU A 147 -26.58 -13.55 -3.88
C GLU A 147 -26.69 -15.08 -3.96
N LEU A 148 -26.24 -15.81 -2.94
CA LEU A 148 -26.37 -17.27 -2.88
C LEU A 148 -27.83 -17.69 -2.70
N VAL A 149 -28.59 -17.00 -1.85
CA VAL A 149 -30.03 -17.23 -1.68
C VAL A 149 -30.78 -16.98 -2.99
N ALA A 150 -30.39 -15.95 -3.74
CA ALA A 150 -31.00 -15.64 -5.03
C ALA A 150 -30.77 -16.71 -6.12
N LEU A 151 -29.89 -17.70 -5.88
CA LEU A 151 -29.72 -18.88 -6.75
C LEU A 151 -30.67 -20.03 -6.39
N LEU A 152 -31.28 -20.03 -5.21
CA LEU A 152 -32.20 -21.07 -4.78
C LEU A 152 -33.56 -20.96 -5.49
N PRO A 153 -34.31 -22.08 -5.64
CA PRO A 153 -35.67 -22.04 -6.15
C PRO A 153 -36.57 -21.08 -5.35
N PRO A 154 -37.52 -20.36 -5.96
CA PRO A 154 -38.39 -19.41 -5.25
C PRO A 154 -39.11 -20.01 -4.04
N ASP A 155 -39.51 -21.27 -4.11
CA ASP A 155 -40.20 -21.98 -3.03
C ASP A 155 -39.33 -22.21 -1.79
N ALA A 156 -38.01 -22.25 -1.96
CA ALA A 156 -37.06 -22.37 -0.86
C ALA A 156 -36.77 -21.03 -0.17
N ARG A 157 -37.13 -19.89 -0.79
CA ARG A 157 -36.87 -18.53 -0.28
C ARG A 157 -37.93 -18.09 0.72
N ARG A 158 -38.08 -18.85 1.81
CA ARG A 158 -39.08 -18.58 2.86
C ARG A 158 -38.39 -18.27 4.19
N GLY A 159 -39.15 -17.62 5.09
CA GLY A 159 -38.70 -17.26 6.43
C GLY A 159 -37.38 -16.47 6.43
N PRO A 160 -36.34 -16.92 7.14
CA PRO A 160 -35.09 -16.18 7.31
C PRO A 160 -34.34 -15.93 6.00
N LEU A 161 -34.46 -16.82 5.00
CA LEU A 161 -33.80 -16.65 3.70
C LEU A 161 -34.39 -15.48 2.91
N ARG A 162 -35.71 -15.28 3.00
CA ARG A 162 -36.38 -14.12 2.39
C ARG A 162 -35.93 -12.81 3.04
N LEU A 163 -35.77 -12.81 4.37
CA LEU A 163 -35.25 -11.64 5.08
C LEU A 163 -33.82 -11.31 4.66
N LEU A 164 -32.96 -12.32 4.50
CA LEU A 164 -31.59 -12.15 4.02
C LEU A 164 -31.54 -11.61 2.59
N GLU A 165 -32.40 -12.09 1.70
CA GLU A 165 -32.53 -11.58 0.32
C GLU A 165 -32.93 -10.09 0.32
N LEU A 166 -33.92 -9.71 1.14
CA LEU A 166 -34.35 -8.31 1.31
C LEU A 166 -33.26 -7.43 1.93
N ALA A 167 -32.46 -7.98 2.86
CA ALA A 167 -31.35 -7.28 3.50
C ALA A 167 -30.12 -7.13 2.59
N GLY A 168 -30.05 -7.85 1.47
CA GLY A 168 -28.85 -7.88 0.61
C GLY A 168 -28.44 -6.51 0.06
N ARG A 169 -29.41 -5.69 -0.39
CA ARG A 169 -29.15 -4.33 -0.88
C ARG A 169 -28.70 -3.38 0.23
N PRO A 170 -29.43 -3.19 1.34
CA PRO A 170 -28.97 -2.30 2.41
C PRO A 170 -27.62 -2.76 2.99
N ALA A 171 -27.41 -4.08 3.17
CA ALA A 171 -26.12 -4.59 3.61
C ALA A 171 -24.99 -4.27 2.63
N GLY A 172 -25.22 -4.44 1.33
CA GLY A 172 -24.25 -4.08 0.29
C GLY A 172 -23.91 -2.58 0.29
N LEU A 173 -24.88 -1.71 0.56
CA LEU A 173 -24.64 -0.26 0.66
C LEU A 173 -23.83 0.10 1.91
N VAL A 174 -24.14 -0.51 3.06
CA VAL A 174 -23.33 -0.32 4.29
C VAL A 174 -21.90 -0.79 4.06
N ALA A 175 -21.71 -1.97 3.47
CA ALA A 175 -20.37 -2.47 3.13
C ALA A 175 -19.61 -1.51 2.19
N ALA A 176 -20.30 -0.90 1.23
CA ALA A 176 -19.70 0.09 0.33
C ALA A 176 -19.32 1.42 1.04
N VAL A 177 -20.05 1.83 2.08
CA VAL A 177 -19.67 2.99 2.91
C VAL A 177 -18.35 2.74 3.64
N PHE A 178 -18.15 1.52 4.16
CA PHE A 178 -16.90 1.15 4.85
C PHE A 178 -15.76 0.75 3.90
N ALA A 179 -16.01 0.60 2.59
CA ALA A 179 -14.99 0.18 1.64
C ALA A 179 -13.81 1.16 1.51
N PRO A 180 -13.98 2.50 1.35
CA PRO A 180 -12.83 3.41 1.25
C PRO A 180 -11.94 3.41 2.51
N PRO A 181 -12.49 3.40 3.75
CA PRO A 181 -11.68 3.15 4.94
C PRO A 181 -10.93 1.82 4.89
N VAL A 182 -11.58 0.69 4.54
CA VAL A 182 -10.92 -0.63 4.41
C VAL A 182 -9.76 -0.60 3.41
N ALA A 183 -9.94 0.08 2.27
CA ALA A 183 -8.92 0.18 1.23
C ALA A 183 -7.70 1.01 1.65
N SER A 184 -7.86 1.99 2.55
CA SER A 184 -6.82 2.96 2.92
C SER A 184 -6.15 2.67 4.27
N TYR A 185 -6.86 2.17 5.30
CA TYR A 185 -6.32 2.08 6.66
C TYR A 185 -5.08 1.20 6.76
N THR A 186 -4.95 0.19 5.90
CA THR A 186 -3.79 -0.69 5.93
C THR A 186 -2.51 -0.01 5.49
N ALA A 187 -2.58 0.99 4.60
CA ALA A 187 -1.45 1.86 4.29
C ALA A 187 -1.08 2.75 5.49
N VAL A 188 -2.09 3.26 6.19
CA VAL A 188 -1.90 4.07 7.41
C VAL A 188 -1.21 3.22 8.47
N LEU A 189 -1.68 1.99 8.71
CA LEU A 189 -1.07 1.04 9.64
C LEU A 189 0.41 0.77 9.30
N LEU A 190 0.72 0.60 8.01
CA LEU A 190 2.08 0.34 7.57
C LEU A 190 2.99 1.57 7.78
N SER A 191 2.46 2.76 7.50
CA SER A 191 3.21 4.02 7.55
C SER A 191 3.33 4.59 8.96
N ASP A 192 2.46 4.18 9.88
CA ASP A 192 2.51 4.52 11.32
C ASP A 192 3.54 3.63 12.07
N THR A 193 4.68 3.36 11.44
CA THR A 193 5.78 2.59 12.01
C THR A 193 7.08 3.38 11.90
N ALA A 194 8.12 2.97 12.64
CA ALA A 194 9.46 3.56 12.53
C ALA A 194 10.26 3.06 11.31
N THR A 195 9.68 2.19 10.47
CA THR A 195 10.37 1.63 9.30
C THR A 195 10.55 2.72 8.24
N PRO A 196 11.78 3.07 7.84
CA PRO A 196 12.05 4.30 7.08
C PRO A 196 11.21 4.47 5.82
N SER A 197 11.22 3.50 4.89
CA SER A 197 10.48 3.64 3.63
C SER A 197 8.96 3.59 3.80
N TRP A 198 8.44 2.94 4.84
CA TRP A 198 7.00 2.97 5.11
C TRP A 198 6.60 4.30 5.72
N HIS A 199 7.37 4.80 6.68
CA HIS A 199 7.07 6.04 7.37
C HIS A 199 7.10 7.25 6.43
N GLU A 200 8.13 7.37 5.60
CA GLU A 200 8.23 8.51 4.67
C GLU A 200 7.11 8.53 3.62
N ALA A 201 6.49 7.37 3.33
CA ALA A 201 5.41 7.26 2.37
C ALA A 201 4.02 7.66 2.94
N TYR A 202 3.92 8.05 4.22
CA TYR A 202 2.64 8.15 4.93
C TYR A 202 1.58 9.06 4.29
N ARG A 203 2.00 10.10 3.56
CA ARG A 203 1.08 11.05 2.92
C ARG A 203 0.44 10.48 1.66
N GLU A 204 1.21 9.76 0.86
CA GLU A 204 0.78 9.30 -0.46
C GLU A 204 0.35 7.83 -0.48
N LEU A 205 0.91 6.98 0.38
CA LEU A 205 0.67 5.53 0.36
C LEU A 205 -0.81 5.13 0.47
N PRO A 206 -1.66 5.79 1.30
CA PRO A 206 -3.09 5.50 1.34
C PRO A 206 -3.77 5.67 -0.03
N PHE A 207 -3.36 6.67 -0.80
CA PHE A 207 -3.92 6.91 -2.13
C PHE A 207 -3.43 5.89 -3.16
N VAL A 208 -2.16 5.48 -3.08
CA VAL A 208 -1.62 4.38 -3.89
C VAL A 208 -2.42 3.10 -3.65
N PHE A 209 -2.66 2.75 -2.38
CA PHE A 209 -3.39 1.53 -2.02
C PHE A 209 -4.87 1.58 -2.41
N VAL A 210 -5.51 2.75 -2.33
CA VAL A 210 -6.90 2.94 -2.78
C VAL A 210 -7.00 2.85 -4.31
N GLY A 211 -6.08 3.48 -5.05
CA GLY A 211 -6.01 3.37 -6.51
C GLY A 211 -5.81 1.92 -6.96
N SER A 212 -4.87 1.21 -6.32
CA SER A 212 -4.58 -0.19 -6.62
C SER A 212 -5.71 -1.13 -6.24
N ALA A 213 -6.46 -0.83 -5.17
CA ALA A 213 -7.66 -1.58 -4.78
C ALA A 213 -8.78 -1.40 -5.81
N ALA A 214 -8.99 -0.18 -6.30
CA ALA A 214 -9.97 0.10 -7.36
C ALA A 214 -9.60 -0.61 -8.67
N ALA A 215 -8.31 -0.60 -9.05
CA ALA A 215 -7.79 -1.33 -10.20
C ALA A 215 -8.00 -2.84 -10.06
N ALA A 216 -7.64 -3.43 -8.92
CA ALA A 216 -7.79 -4.87 -8.67
C ALA A 216 -9.27 -5.32 -8.68
N ALA A 217 -10.16 -4.59 -8.01
CA ALA A 217 -11.60 -4.88 -8.00
C ALA A 217 -12.22 -4.78 -9.40
N SER A 218 -11.78 -3.78 -10.17
CA SER A 218 -12.15 -3.69 -11.58
C SER A 218 -11.63 -4.89 -12.37
N GLY A 219 -10.42 -5.36 -12.08
CA GLY A 219 -9.87 -6.55 -12.71
C GLY A 219 -10.67 -7.82 -12.41
N LEU A 220 -11.08 -8.03 -11.15
CA LEU A 220 -11.96 -9.13 -10.78
C LEU A 220 -13.32 -9.05 -11.51
N ALA A 221 -13.89 -7.86 -11.59
CA ALA A 221 -15.12 -7.63 -12.36
C ALA A 221 -14.95 -7.94 -13.85
N LEU A 222 -13.82 -7.57 -14.47
CA LEU A 222 -13.53 -7.86 -15.88
C LEU A 222 -13.32 -9.36 -16.15
N VAL A 223 -12.82 -10.09 -15.16
CA VAL A 223 -12.67 -11.55 -15.20
C VAL A 223 -14.01 -12.25 -14.95
N GLY A 224 -14.86 -11.76 -14.07
CA GLY A 224 -16.06 -12.49 -13.62
C GLY A 224 -17.37 -12.08 -14.27
N ALA A 225 -17.55 -10.79 -14.59
CA ALA A 225 -18.86 -10.25 -14.98
C ALA A 225 -19.12 -10.33 -16.50
N PRO A 226 -20.39 -10.34 -16.94
CA PRO A 226 -20.73 -10.23 -18.36
C PRO A 226 -20.16 -8.95 -18.97
N THR A 227 -19.57 -9.02 -20.17
CA THR A 227 -18.91 -7.87 -20.80
C THR A 227 -19.87 -6.71 -21.07
N SER A 228 -21.16 -6.98 -21.26
CA SER A 228 -22.24 -5.98 -21.36
C SER A 228 -22.39 -5.11 -20.10
N GLU A 229 -22.03 -5.61 -18.92
CA GLU A 229 -22.16 -4.91 -17.65
C GLU A 229 -20.86 -4.24 -17.17
N THR A 230 -19.70 -4.60 -17.75
CA THR A 230 -18.36 -4.15 -17.30
C THR A 230 -18.01 -2.67 -17.58
N GLY A 231 -18.91 -1.90 -18.20
CA GLY A 231 -18.68 -0.47 -18.50
C GLY A 231 -18.13 0.34 -17.32
N PRO A 232 -18.78 0.33 -16.13
CA PRO A 232 -18.28 1.00 -14.93
C PRO A 232 -16.93 0.46 -14.44
N ALA A 233 -16.73 -0.85 -14.48
CA ALA A 233 -15.48 -1.49 -14.06
C ALA A 233 -14.29 -1.01 -14.91
N ARG A 234 -14.45 -0.86 -16.23
CA ARG A 234 -13.38 -0.34 -17.11
C ARG A 234 -12.99 1.10 -16.78
N ARG A 235 -13.98 1.96 -16.51
CA ARG A 235 -13.72 3.36 -16.13
C ARG A 235 -13.02 3.44 -14.78
N LEU A 236 -13.46 2.62 -13.82
CA LEU A 236 -12.83 2.51 -12.51
C LEU A 236 -11.41 1.94 -12.61
N ALA A 237 -11.16 0.97 -13.51
CA ALA A 237 -9.81 0.45 -13.76
C ALA A 237 -8.85 1.56 -14.22
N VAL A 238 -9.27 2.37 -15.20
CA VAL A 238 -8.46 3.48 -15.70
C VAL A 238 -8.26 4.54 -14.62
N GLY A 239 -9.33 4.95 -13.92
CA GLY A 239 -9.23 5.93 -12.84
C GLY A 239 -8.35 5.47 -11.68
N GLY A 240 -8.50 4.21 -11.27
CA GLY A 240 -7.68 3.57 -10.24
C GLY A 240 -6.20 3.48 -10.63
N ALA A 241 -5.92 3.08 -11.87
CA ALA A 241 -4.56 3.03 -12.41
C ALA A 241 -3.92 4.42 -12.50
N LEU A 242 -4.66 5.44 -12.95
CA LEU A 242 -4.17 6.82 -12.99
C LEU A 242 -3.85 7.33 -11.58
N MET A 243 -4.74 7.09 -10.62
CA MET A 243 -4.53 7.48 -9.22
C MET A 243 -3.30 6.77 -8.63
N GLU A 244 -3.21 5.45 -8.81
CA GLU A 244 -2.09 4.62 -8.37
C GLU A 244 -0.77 5.15 -8.92
N LEU A 245 -0.64 5.28 -10.24
CA LEU A 245 0.61 5.68 -10.89
C LEU A 245 0.99 7.14 -10.56
N ALA A 246 0.02 8.05 -10.50
CA ALA A 246 0.27 9.45 -10.16
C ALA A 246 0.71 9.61 -8.70
N MET A 247 0.06 8.91 -7.78
CA MET A 247 0.39 8.98 -6.35
C MET A 247 1.66 8.20 -6.03
N GLU A 248 1.95 7.09 -6.72
CA GLU A 248 3.24 6.39 -6.62
C GLU A 248 4.37 7.31 -7.07
N ARG A 249 4.20 8.01 -8.20
CA ARG A 249 5.21 8.97 -8.67
C ARG A 249 5.45 10.10 -7.67
N ARG A 250 4.38 10.64 -7.08
CA ARG A 250 4.46 11.69 -6.05
C ARG A 250 5.12 11.19 -4.77
N MET A 251 4.79 9.97 -4.36
CA MET A 251 5.36 9.28 -3.19
C MET A 251 6.88 9.12 -3.35
N GLU A 252 7.36 8.63 -4.48
CA GLU A 252 8.81 8.51 -4.71
C GLU A 252 9.55 9.85 -4.67
N GLN A 253 8.90 10.91 -5.16
CA GLN A 253 9.46 12.26 -5.14
C GLN A 253 9.51 12.86 -3.73
N SER A 254 8.57 12.50 -2.85
CA SER A 254 8.50 13.03 -1.47
C SER A 254 9.47 12.31 -0.52
N MET A 255 9.78 11.03 -0.76
CA MET A 255 10.52 10.15 0.15
C MET A 255 12.05 10.35 0.21
N GLY A 256 12.64 11.10 -0.74
CA GLY A 256 14.09 11.31 -0.80
C GLY A 256 14.88 10.00 -0.86
N VAL A 257 15.92 9.85 -0.01
CA VAL A 257 16.79 8.66 0.00
C VAL A 257 16.03 7.36 0.35
N THR A 258 14.92 7.45 1.08
CA THR A 258 14.13 6.27 1.47
C THR A 258 13.28 5.70 0.32
N ALA A 259 13.28 6.35 -0.84
CA ALA A 259 12.69 5.80 -2.07
C ALA A 259 13.59 4.75 -2.74
N GLU A 260 14.91 4.76 -2.52
CA GLU A 260 15.85 3.85 -3.19
C GLU A 260 15.48 2.35 -3.04
N PRO A 261 15.02 1.86 -1.87
CA PRO A 261 14.58 0.47 -1.72
C PRO A 261 13.43 0.08 -2.66
N LEU A 262 12.58 1.01 -3.09
CA LEU A 262 11.51 0.75 -4.06
C LEU A 262 12.04 0.44 -5.46
N HIS A 263 13.31 0.73 -5.74
CA HIS A 263 13.96 0.50 -7.03
C HIS A 263 15.00 -0.62 -6.99
N ALA A 264 15.39 -1.08 -5.81
CA ALA A 264 16.45 -2.07 -5.63
C ALA A 264 15.93 -3.50 -5.35
N GLY A 265 16.73 -4.50 -5.73
CA GLY A 265 16.51 -5.90 -5.34
C GLY A 265 15.13 -6.46 -5.71
N ARG A 266 14.51 -7.20 -4.76
CA ARG A 266 13.19 -7.83 -4.94
C ARG A 266 12.08 -6.78 -5.05
N ALA A 267 12.09 -5.77 -4.18
CA ALA A 267 11.12 -4.68 -4.18
C ALA A 267 11.09 -3.96 -5.54
N GLY A 268 12.26 -3.57 -6.07
CA GLY A 268 12.37 -2.93 -7.38
C GLY A 268 11.88 -3.77 -8.56
N ARG A 269 12.01 -5.11 -8.51
CA ARG A 269 11.42 -5.98 -9.53
C ARG A 269 9.89 -5.99 -9.44
N LEU A 270 9.35 -6.06 -8.23
CA LEU A 270 7.90 -6.06 -7.99
C LEU A 270 7.27 -4.72 -8.36
N MET A 271 7.86 -3.59 -7.97
CA MET A 271 7.34 -2.26 -8.33
C MET A 271 7.35 -2.02 -9.84
N ARG A 272 8.41 -2.45 -10.54
CA ARG A 272 8.45 -2.39 -12.02
C ARG A 272 7.40 -3.29 -12.67
N ALA A 273 7.25 -4.51 -12.17
CA ALA A 273 6.21 -5.42 -12.65
C ALA A 273 4.82 -4.82 -12.41
N ALA A 274 4.58 -4.22 -11.24
CA ALA A 274 3.32 -3.58 -10.92
C ALA A 274 2.97 -2.46 -11.89
N ARG A 275 3.90 -1.51 -12.14
CA ARG A 275 3.68 -0.43 -13.12
C ARG A 275 3.33 -0.97 -14.50
N GLY A 276 4.09 -1.95 -14.98
CA GLY A 276 3.85 -2.58 -16.28
C GLY A 276 2.49 -3.26 -16.35
N LEU A 277 2.14 -4.06 -15.33
CA LEU A 277 0.88 -4.79 -15.25
C LEU A 277 -0.33 -3.85 -15.10
N THR A 278 -0.23 -2.82 -14.27
CA THR A 278 -1.28 -1.80 -14.13
C THR A 278 -1.48 -1.04 -15.43
N LEU A 279 -0.40 -0.58 -16.09
CA LEU A 279 -0.49 0.16 -17.35
C LEU A 279 -1.11 -0.70 -18.46
N VAL A 280 -0.59 -1.91 -18.68
CA VAL A 280 -1.08 -2.84 -19.69
C VAL A 280 -2.51 -3.28 -19.38
N GLY A 281 -2.80 -3.58 -18.13
CA GLY A 281 -4.14 -3.96 -17.67
C GLY A 281 -5.16 -2.83 -17.85
N ALA A 282 -4.79 -1.58 -17.56
CA ALA A 282 -5.68 -0.43 -17.71
C ALA A 282 -5.91 -0.08 -19.19
N ALA A 283 -4.85 -0.10 -20.01
CA ALA A 283 -4.97 0.09 -21.45
C ALA A 283 -5.81 -1.02 -22.10
N GLY A 284 -5.52 -2.28 -21.75
CA GLY A 284 -6.30 -3.44 -22.18
C GLY A 284 -7.77 -3.36 -21.73
N ALA A 285 -8.03 -2.91 -20.49
CA ALA A 285 -9.39 -2.70 -20.00
C ALA A 285 -10.11 -1.62 -20.81
N ALA A 286 -9.47 -0.49 -21.13
CA ALA A 286 -10.04 0.56 -21.96
C ALA A 286 -10.39 0.06 -23.37
N LEU A 287 -9.53 -0.79 -23.95
CA LEU A 287 -9.67 -1.33 -25.31
C LEU A 287 -10.49 -2.63 -25.38
N SER A 288 -10.82 -3.25 -24.25
CA SER A 288 -11.43 -4.58 -24.18
C SER A 288 -12.78 -4.70 -24.89
N GLY A 289 -13.52 -3.59 -25.07
CA GLY A 289 -14.76 -3.58 -25.85
C GLY A 289 -15.76 -4.65 -25.40
N ARG A 290 -16.07 -5.58 -26.29
CA ARG A 290 -16.90 -6.78 -26.02
C ARG A 290 -16.07 -8.07 -25.91
N SER A 291 -14.76 -8.01 -26.07
CA SER A 291 -13.86 -9.17 -26.06
C SER A 291 -13.70 -9.74 -24.66
N ARG A 292 -14.21 -10.96 -24.45
CA ARG A 292 -14.13 -11.65 -23.16
C ARG A 292 -12.68 -11.98 -22.78
N VAL A 293 -11.87 -12.41 -23.75
CA VAL A 293 -10.47 -12.78 -23.52
C VAL A 293 -9.65 -11.56 -23.12
N LEU A 294 -9.77 -10.46 -23.87
CA LEU A 294 -9.03 -9.23 -23.55
C LEU A 294 -9.46 -8.65 -22.21
N SER A 295 -10.77 -8.68 -21.90
CA SER A 295 -11.29 -8.29 -20.58
C SER A 295 -10.67 -9.13 -19.45
N ALA A 296 -10.65 -10.46 -19.59
CA ALA A 296 -10.11 -11.35 -18.57
C ALA A 296 -8.59 -11.19 -18.38
N LEU A 297 -7.82 -11.10 -19.47
CA LEU A 297 -6.36 -10.89 -19.40
C LEU A 297 -6.03 -9.53 -18.78
N SER A 298 -6.75 -8.48 -19.17
CA SER A 298 -6.60 -7.13 -18.59
C SER A 298 -6.91 -7.16 -17.09
N GLY A 299 -7.98 -7.85 -16.71
CA GLY A 299 -8.36 -7.95 -15.31
C GLY A 299 -7.38 -8.76 -14.46
N ALA A 300 -6.84 -9.85 -15.00
CA ALA A 300 -5.78 -10.62 -14.36
C ALA A 300 -4.51 -9.76 -14.17
N ALA A 301 -4.13 -8.97 -15.18
CA ALA A 301 -2.99 -8.06 -15.10
C ALA A 301 -3.20 -6.99 -14.01
N LEU A 302 -4.38 -6.37 -13.92
CA LEU A 302 -4.68 -5.36 -12.88
C LEU A 302 -4.62 -5.95 -11.46
N MET A 303 -5.16 -7.16 -11.26
CA MET A 303 -5.08 -7.84 -9.96
C MET A 303 -3.62 -8.18 -9.61
N ALA A 304 -2.85 -8.71 -10.56
CA ALA A 304 -1.44 -9.02 -10.36
C ALA A 304 -0.61 -7.76 -10.09
N GLY A 305 -0.88 -6.64 -10.78
CA GLY A 305 -0.21 -5.36 -10.56
C GLY A 305 -0.43 -4.84 -9.14
N SER A 306 -1.69 -4.86 -8.68
CA SER A 306 -2.03 -4.47 -7.30
C SER A 306 -1.37 -5.36 -6.25
N ALA A 307 -1.32 -6.68 -6.47
CA ALA A 307 -0.57 -7.59 -5.59
C ALA A 307 0.94 -7.25 -5.58
N CYS A 308 1.54 -7.04 -6.75
CA CYS A 308 2.95 -6.66 -6.86
C CYS A 308 3.26 -5.35 -6.13
N ILE A 309 2.36 -4.35 -6.11
CA ILE A 309 2.52 -3.14 -5.29
C ILE A 309 2.57 -3.47 -3.80
N ARG A 310 1.63 -4.28 -3.28
CA ARG A 310 1.59 -4.59 -1.84
C ARG A 310 2.86 -5.34 -1.40
N PHE A 311 3.30 -6.30 -2.19
CA PHE A 311 4.56 -7.01 -1.93
C PHE A 311 5.79 -6.13 -2.14
N GLY A 312 5.79 -5.24 -3.13
CA GLY A 312 6.91 -4.35 -3.44
C GLY A 312 7.14 -3.32 -2.32
N VAL A 313 6.07 -2.65 -1.87
CA VAL A 313 6.12 -1.71 -0.73
C VAL A 313 6.53 -2.42 0.55
N PHE A 314 6.00 -3.62 0.80
CA PHE A 314 6.37 -4.43 1.95
C PHE A 314 7.88 -4.77 1.96
N GLU A 315 8.39 -5.31 0.86
CA GLU A 315 9.82 -5.66 0.73
C GLU A 315 10.73 -4.42 0.80
N ALA A 316 10.29 -3.28 0.25
CA ALA A 316 11.03 -2.03 0.34
C ALA A 316 11.19 -1.57 1.80
N GLY A 317 10.13 -1.64 2.61
CA GLY A 317 10.23 -1.32 4.03
C GLY A 317 11.12 -2.30 4.79
N GLN A 318 10.98 -3.61 4.55
CA GLN A 318 11.85 -4.61 5.18
C GLN A 318 13.33 -4.39 4.82
N ALA A 319 13.63 -4.04 3.57
CA ALA A 319 14.98 -3.66 3.13
C ALA A 319 15.46 -2.38 3.83
N SER A 320 14.61 -1.36 3.92
CA SER A 320 14.95 -0.09 4.57
C SER A 320 15.21 -0.22 6.07
N ALA A 321 14.54 -1.14 6.75
CA ALA A 321 14.76 -1.39 8.17
C ALA A 321 16.10 -2.11 8.43
N ARG A 322 16.54 -2.97 7.49
CA ARG A 322 17.79 -3.75 7.63
C ARG A 322 19.05 -2.94 7.34
N ASP A 323 18.93 -1.85 6.59
CA ASP A 323 20.06 -1.00 6.24
C ASP A 323 20.01 0.33 7.04
N PRO A 324 20.94 0.55 7.98
CA PRO A 324 20.96 1.75 8.81
C PRO A 324 21.11 3.06 8.02
N LYS A 325 21.58 3.01 6.76
CA LYS A 325 21.65 4.17 5.86
C LYS A 325 20.32 4.92 5.82
N TYR A 326 19.20 4.20 5.70
CA TYR A 326 17.89 4.82 5.52
C TYR A 326 17.33 5.45 6.79
N THR A 327 17.87 5.10 7.96
CA THR A 327 17.57 5.81 9.21
C THR A 327 18.50 7.01 9.38
N VAL A 328 19.82 6.81 9.31
CA VAL A 328 20.81 7.85 9.64
C VAL A 328 20.78 9.01 8.65
N VAL A 329 20.86 8.70 7.35
CA VAL A 329 20.94 9.74 6.30
C VAL A 329 19.64 10.54 6.26
N ALA A 330 18.49 9.88 6.38
CA ALA A 330 17.19 10.55 6.38
C ALA A 330 17.01 11.48 7.60
N GLN A 331 17.48 11.08 8.78
CA GLN A 331 17.45 11.95 9.97
C GLN A 331 18.39 13.14 9.83
N ARG A 332 19.62 12.92 9.34
CA ARG A 332 20.58 14.00 9.12
C ARG A 332 20.08 15.03 8.10
N GLN A 333 19.53 14.59 6.98
CA GLN A 333 18.93 15.48 5.97
C GLN A 333 17.77 16.32 6.55
N ARG A 334 16.97 15.76 7.47
CA ARG A 334 15.93 16.53 8.19
C ARG A 334 16.54 17.57 9.11
N MET A 335 17.54 17.20 9.92
CA MET A 335 18.24 18.14 10.80
C MET A 335 18.92 19.29 10.04
N GLU A 336 19.46 19.01 8.85
CA GLU A 336 20.07 20.04 7.98
C GLU A 336 19.02 21.01 7.41
N ARG A 337 17.80 20.54 7.14
CA ARG A 337 16.69 21.37 6.62
C ARG A 337 15.95 22.17 7.69
N GLU A 338 15.68 21.55 8.83
CA GLU A 338 14.78 22.06 9.88
C GLU A 338 15.53 22.60 11.11
N GLY A 339 16.84 22.35 11.19
CA GLY A 339 17.63 22.57 12.40
C GLY A 339 17.43 21.44 13.44
N PRO A 340 18.24 21.40 14.51
CA PRO A 340 18.07 20.42 15.57
C PRO A 340 16.73 20.65 16.28
N ALA A 341 15.99 19.56 16.55
CA ALA A 341 14.77 19.61 17.34
C ALA A 341 15.06 20.21 18.72
N ARG A 342 14.67 21.48 18.93
CA ARG A 342 14.79 22.12 20.23
C ARG A 342 13.57 21.74 21.06
N HIS A 343 13.81 21.06 22.17
CA HIS A 343 12.79 20.94 23.21
C HIS A 343 12.44 22.35 23.70
N ARG A 344 11.22 22.82 23.40
CA ARG A 344 10.64 23.95 24.14
C ARG A 344 10.11 23.36 25.45
N PRO A 345 10.61 23.80 26.62
CA PRO A 345 9.94 23.50 27.87
C PRO A 345 8.49 23.99 27.74
N GLU A 346 7.52 23.16 28.11
CA GLU A 346 6.15 23.64 28.29
C GLU A 346 6.18 24.72 29.38
N ASP A 347 5.53 25.84 29.10
CA ASP A 347 5.38 26.92 30.06
C ASP A 347 4.49 26.38 31.19
N PRO A 348 4.99 26.24 32.44
CA PRO A 348 4.22 25.64 33.52
C PRO A 348 2.98 26.45 33.94
N ASP A 349 2.79 27.65 33.37
CA ASP A 349 1.70 28.59 33.68
C ASP A 349 0.69 28.80 32.53
N ALA A 350 0.62 27.90 31.54
CA ALA A 350 -0.35 27.97 30.43
C ALA A 350 -1.61 27.11 30.62
#